data_AF-A0A317C0L4-F1
#
_entry.id   AF-A0A317C0L4-F1
#
_cell.length_a   1.000
_cell.length_b   1.000
_cell.length_c   1.000
_cell.angle_alpha   90.00
_cell.angle_beta   90.00
_cell.angle_gamma   90.00
#
_symmetry.space_group_name_H-M   'P 1'
#
loop_
_entity.id
_entity.type
_entity.pdbx_description
1 polymer ?
#
loop_
_entity_poly.entity_id
_entity_poly.type
_entity_poly.pdbx_seq_one_letter_code
_entity_poly.pdbx_strand_id
1 'polypeptide(L)'
;FIVGYLTSVIVGLLIIKFNGGRMKVLMLLTLATVLATASVTSHSQTASEEVTPQEAFSQSEEQAQIPKMLYLLIGIHEEYCEKDYSSPKELKDALEQDARLKPLTGYKDVFELMVDEISFAVSAEKDGCTTDVMPNDPKTGEVFFTLAQLTQVLQLAGYIENGGVGPHQKTITHGNALTVLGIDFITPTGDLMKVDYPENGLGRYYTTLFTKKWP
;
A
#
# COMPACT_ATOMS: atom_id res chain seq x y z
N PHE A 1 17.61 33.46 24.77
CA PHE A 1 16.64 34.49 24.33
C PHE A 1 16.54 34.44 22.81
N ILE A 2 15.42 33.91 22.33
CA ILE A 2 14.60 34.19 21.13
C ILE A 2 13.80 32.89 20.97
N VAL A 3 12.54 32.91 21.40
CA VAL A 3 11.56 31.84 21.19
C VAL A 3 10.69 32.31 20.04
N GLY A 4 10.80 31.66 18.88
CA GLY A 4 9.92 31.88 17.74
C GLY A 4 8.70 30.96 17.85
N TYR A 5 7.51 31.53 17.93
CA TYR A 5 6.25 30.79 17.83
C TYR A 5 5.75 30.86 16.38
N LEU A 6 5.55 29.70 15.77
CA LEU A 6 4.93 29.54 14.45
C LEU A 6 3.46 29.15 14.67
N THR A 7 2.53 30.07 14.45
CA THR A 7 1.09 29.77 14.44
C THR A 7 0.66 29.37 13.03
N SER A 8 0.35 28.09 12.81
CA SER A 8 -0.28 27.62 11.57
C SER A 8 -1.78 27.88 11.61
N VAL A 9 -2.30 28.60 10.61
CA VAL A 9 -3.73 28.74 10.35
C VAL A 9 -4.12 27.71 9.29
N ILE A 10 -4.92 26.70 9.67
CA ILE A 10 -5.49 25.74 8.73
C ILE A 10 -6.83 26.29 8.24
N VAL A 11 -6.93 26.58 6.95
CA VAL A 11 -8.19 26.93 6.27
C VAL A 11 -8.77 25.64 5.68
N GLY A 12 -9.81 25.08 6.32
CA GLY A 12 -10.55 23.94 5.78
C GLY A 12 -11.55 24.38 4.73
N LEU A 13 -11.44 23.87 3.50
CA LEU A 13 -12.42 24.09 2.43
C LEU A 13 -13.46 22.96 2.43
N LEU A 14 -14.69 23.24 2.86
CA LEU A 14 -15.79 22.27 2.83
C LEU A 14 -16.52 22.34 1.47
N ILE A 15 -16.40 21.28 0.65
CA ILE A 15 -17.14 21.16 -0.61
C ILE A 15 -18.36 20.28 -0.39
N ILE A 16 -19.57 20.86 -0.42
CA ILE A 16 -20.83 20.11 -0.35
C ILE A 16 -21.37 19.89 -1.77
N LYS A 17 -21.46 18.63 -2.22
CA LYS A 17 -22.15 18.26 -3.47
C LYS A 17 -23.66 18.16 -3.22
N PHE A 18 -24.44 18.96 -3.94
CA PHE A 18 -25.88 18.74 -4.10
C PHE A 18 -26.17 18.22 -5.52
N ASN A 19 -26.94 17.14 -5.63
CA ASN A 19 -27.42 16.60 -6.90
C ASN A 19 -28.30 17.65 -7.60
N GLY A 20 -27.82 18.20 -8.70
CA GLY A 20 -28.57 19.18 -9.50
C GLY A 20 -27.73 20.37 -10.03
N GLY A 21 -26.64 20.09 -10.75
CA GLY A 21 -26.19 20.88 -11.90
C GLY A 21 -25.84 22.38 -11.75
N ARG A 22 -25.65 22.94 -10.56
CA ARG A 22 -25.12 24.31 -10.38
C ARG A 22 -24.21 24.41 -9.14
N MET A 23 -22.89 24.56 -9.34
CA MET A 23 -21.94 24.85 -8.27
C MET A 23 -22.17 26.28 -7.74
N LYS A 24 -22.40 26.42 -6.44
CA LYS A 24 -22.29 27.69 -5.71
C LYS A 24 -21.21 27.51 -4.64
N VAL A 25 -20.12 28.27 -4.77
CA VAL A 25 -19.05 28.33 -3.77
C VAL A 25 -19.53 29.22 -2.63
N LEU A 26 -19.74 28.64 -1.45
CA LEU A 26 -20.06 29.38 -0.23
C LEU A 26 -18.80 29.43 0.64
N MET A 27 -18.11 30.57 0.68
CA MET A 27 -17.03 30.82 1.63
C MET A 27 -17.65 31.08 3.01
N LEU A 28 -17.52 30.11 3.93
CA LEU A 28 -17.71 30.37 5.37
C LEU A 28 -16.36 30.72 5.98
N LEU A 29 -16.24 31.95 6.48
CA LEU A 29 -15.11 32.42 7.27
C LEU A 29 -15.43 32.20 8.76
N THR A 30 -14.94 31.12 9.35
CA THR A 30 -15.02 30.92 10.82
C THR A 30 -13.72 31.38 11.47
N LEU A 31 -13.80 32.54 12.13
CA LEU A 31 -12.73 33.13 12.93
C LEU A 31 -12.77 32.50 14.34
N ALA A 32 -11.85 31.56 14.62
CA ALA A 32 -11.67 31.01 15.97
C ALA A 32 -10.42 31.64 16.60
N THR A 33 -10.64 32.62 17.48
CA THR A 33 -9.62 33.14 18.41
C THR A 33 -9.54 32.23 19.63
N VAL A 34 -8.41 31.55 19.84
CA VAL A 34 -8.09 30.90 21.12
C VAL A 34 -7.10 31.80 21.87
N LEU A 35 -7.56 32.34 22.99
CA LEU A 35 -6.77 33.10 23.96
C LEU A 35 -5.76 32.17 24.65
N ALA A 36 -4.48 32.52 24.61
CA ALA A 36 -3.46 31.95 25.49
C ALA A 36 -3.45 32.70 26.82
N THR A 37 -3.80 32.03 27.92
CA THR A 37 -3.54 32.52 29.27
C THR A 37 -2.32 31.80 29.84
N ALA A 38 -1.22 32.54 29.99
CA ALA A 38 -0.07 32.09 30.75
C ALA A 38 -0.34 32.28 32.25
N SER A 39 -0.15 31.22 33.04
CA SER A 39 0.01 31.31 34.49
C SER A 39 1.34 30.67 34.88
N VAL A 40 2.22 31.51 35.42
CA VAL A 40 3.50 31.15 36.03
C VAL A 40 3.23 30.87 37.51
N THR A 41 3.57 29.66 37.98
CA THR A 41 3.81 29.45 39.42
C THR A 41 5.00 28.53 39.60
N SER A 42 6.04 29.08 40.21
CA SER A 42 7.28 28.41 40.62
C SER A 42 7.20 27.95 42.08
N HIS A 43 7.59 26.69 42.35
CA HIS A 43 8.41 26.19 43.47
C HIS A 43 7.99 24.77 43.89
N SER A 44 8.88 23.78 43.73
CA SER A 44 9.66 23.18 44.82
C SER A 44 10.23 21.81 44.40
N GLN A 45 11.48 21.58 44.80
CA GLN A 45 12.33 20.41 44.56
C GLN A 45 11.76 19.12 45.16
N THR A 46 12.03 17.95 44.57
CA THR A 46 12.75 16.83 45.23
C THR A 46 13.24 15.76 44.23
N ALA A 47 14.53 15.45 44.32
CA ALA A 47 15.27 14.19 44.09
C ALA A 47 14.84 13.07 43.09
N SER A 48 15.87 12.66 42.34
CA SER A 48 16.24 11.30 41.89
C SER A 48 15.30 10.50 40.98
N GLU A 49 15.66 10.38 39.70
CA GLU A 49 16.29 9.14 39.18
C GLU A 49 16.92 9.43 37.81
N GLU A 50 18.16 8.98 37.65
CA GLU A 50 18.93 9.04 36.41
C GLU A 50 18.41 7.92 35.49
N VAL A 51 17.63 8.30 34.47
CA VAL A 51 17.25 7.39 33.38
C VAL A 51 17.89 7.87 32.09
N THR A 52 18.85 7.09 31.65
CA THR A 52 19.58 7.16 30.38
C THR A 52 18.61 7.34 29.19
N PRO A 53 18.75 8.35 28.33
CA PRO A 53 18.02 8.40 27.07
C PRO A 53 18.76 7.56 26.03
N GLN A 54 18.49 6.25 26.01
CA GLN A 54 18.83 5.35 24.91
C GLN A 54 17.56 4.70 24.37
N GLU A 55 16.68 5.50 23.77
CA GLU A 55 15.55 4.99 22.96
C GLU A 55 14.96 6.09 22.05
N ALA A 56 15.82 6.97 21.53
CA ALA A 56 15.44 8.01 20.55
C ALA A 56 16.13 7.82 19.18
N PHE A 57 16.75 6.67 18.94
CA PHE A 57 17.27 6.26 17.65
C PHE A 57 16.44 5.09 17.14
N SER A 58 15.56 5.36 16.15
CA SER A 58 15.14 4.44 15.06
C SER A 58 13.71 4.68 14.53
N GLN A 59 13.01 5.74 14.95
CA GLN A 59 11.72 6.11 14.31
C GLN A 59 11.85 7.23 13.26
N SER A 60 13.08 7.72 13.00
CA SER A 60 13.34 8.81 12.07
C SER A 60 13.79 8.35 10.67
N GLU A 61 13.96 7.04 10.43
CA GLU A 61 14.39 6.49 9.14
C GLU A 61 13.26 5.76 8.39
N GLU A 62 12.08 5.60 9.00
CA GLU A 62 10.86 5.05 8.37
C GLU A 62 10.04 6.11 7.62
N GLN A 63 10.73 7.10 7.05
CA GLN A 63 10.27 7.74 5.82
C GLN A 63 11.29 7.44 4.72
N ALA A 64 11.62 6.15 4.59
CA ALA A 64 12.29 5.63 3.42
C ALA A 64 11.44 6.03 2.21
N GLN A 65 12.07 6.73 1.27
CA GLN A 65 11.46 7.08 0.00
C GLN A 65 10.77 5.83 -0.57
N ILE A 66 9.46 5.92 -0.81
CA ILE A 66 8.66 4.81 -1.33
C ILE A 66 9.33 4.27 -2.61
N PRO A 67 9.69 2.97 -2.67
CA PRO A 67 10.33 2.40 -3.85
C PRO A 67 9.49 2.60 -5.10
N LYS A 68 10.12 3.07 -6.20
CA LYS A 68 9.49 3.24 -7.53
C LYS A 68 8.75 1.98 -7.98
N MET A 69 9.28 0.80 -7.65
CA MET A 69 8.70 -0.50 -7.93
C MET A 69 7.27 -0.65 -7.40
N LEU A 70 6.95 -0.09 -6.22
CA LEU A 70 5.61 -0.21 -5.63
C LEU A 70 4.56 0.57 -6.43
N TYR A 71 4.92 1.74 -6.94
CA TYR A 71 4.04 2.49 -7.86
C TYR A 71 3.82 1.74 -9.16
N LEU A 72 4.85 1.04 -9.66
CA LEU A 72 4.72 0.22 -10.86
C LEU A 72 3.84 -1.01 -10.61
N LEU A 73 4.01 -1.70 -9.47
CA LEU A 73 3.16 -2.83 -9.07
C LEU A 73 1.69 -2.42 -9.05
N ILE A 74 1.37 -1.30 -8.36
CA ILE A 74 0.00 -0.82 -8.25
C ILE A 74 -0.52 -0.35 -9.60
N GLY A 75 0.28 0.35 -10.40
CA GLY A 75 -0.13 0.78 -11.74
C GLY A 75 -0.46 -0.39 -12.67
N ILE A 76 0.31 -1.48 -12.62
CA ILE A 76 0.01 -2.72 -13.36
C ILE A 76 -1.28 -3.35 -12.84
N HIS A 77 -1.44 -3.42 -11.52
CA HIS A 77 -2.64 -3.98 -10.90
C HIS A 77 -3.90 -3.19 -11.28
N GLU A 78 -3.84 -1.86 -11.26
CA GLU A 78 -4.91 -0.97 -11.72
C GLU A 78 -5.19 -1.15 -13.23
N GLU A 79 -4.14 -1.30 -14.04
CA GLU A 79 -4.27 -1.44 -15.48
C GLU A 79 -4.97 -2.74 -15.89
N TYR A 80 -4.85 -3.81 -15.11
CA TYR A 80 -5.44 -5.10 -15.44
C TYR A 80 -6.46 -5.59 -14.40
N CYS A 81 -6.08 -5.77 -13.14
CA CYS A 81 -6.96 -6.39 -12.16
C CYS A 81 -8.11 -5.49 -11.67
N GLU A 82 -7.97 -4.17 -11.73
CA GLU A 82 -9.07 -3.26 -11.38
C GLU A 82 -10.06 -3.05 -12.52
N LYS A 83 -9.71 -3.40 -13.77
CA LYS A 83 -10.65 -3.29 -14.90
C LYS A 83 -11.79 -4.29 -14.78
N ASP A 84 -12.96 -3.86 -15.26
CA ASP A 84 -14.15 -4.70 -15.32
C ASP A 84 -14.09 -5.63 -16.53
N TYR A 85 -13.64 -6.85 -16.30
CA TYR A 85 -13.74 -7.95 -17.25
C TYR A 85 -14.92 -8.85 -16.88
N SER A 86 -15.71 -9.26 -17.87
CA SER A 86 -16.88 -10.12 -17.67
C SER A 86 -16.52 -11.58 -17.39
N SER A 87 -15.27 -11.98 -17.63
CA SER A 87 -14.80 -13.36 -17.42
C SER A 87 -13.27 -13.48 -17.32
N PRO A 88 -12.75 -14.58 -16.77
CA PRO A 88 -11.32 -14.90 -16.83
C PRO A 88 -10.77 -14.92 -18.25
N LYS A 89 -11.59 -15.37 -19.21
CA LYS A 89 -11.20 -15.42 -20.63
C LYS A 89 -10.96 -14.03 -21.19
N GLU A 90 -11.81 -13.07 -20.86
CA GLU A 90 -11.69 -11.70 -21.38
C GLU A 90 -10.43 -11.01 -20.85
N LEU A 91 -10.13 -11.16 -19.55
CA LEU A 91 -8.86 -10.70 -18.99
C LEU A 91 -7.69 -11.35 -19.72
N LYS A 92 -7.71 -12.68 -19.88
CA LYS A 92 -6.66 -13.40 -20.60
C LYS A 92 -6.47 -12.86 -22.04
N ASP A 93 -7.56 -12.69 -22.78
CA ASP A 93 -7.50 -12.18 -24.15
C ASP A 93 -6.90 -10.76 -24.20
N ALA A 94 -7.18 -9.92 -23.18
CA ALA A 94 -6.57 -8.61 -23.04
C ALA A 94 -5.05 -8.69 -22.73
N LEU A 95 -4.63 -9.61 -21.86
CA LEU A 95 -3.22 -9.85 -21.56
C LEU A 95 -2.45 -10.38 -22.79
N GLU A 96 -3.06 -11.25 -23.60
CA GLU A 96 -2.47 -11.76 -24.85
C GLU A 96 -2.29 -10.68 -25.92
N GLN A 97 -3.12 -9.64 -25.89
CA GLN A 97 -3.08 -8.55 -26.87
C GLN A 97 -2.09 -7.44 -26.51
N ASP A 98 -1.66 -7.35 -25.24
CA ASP A 98 -0.68 -6.34 -24.84
C ASP A 98 0.74 -6.75 -25.27
N ALA A 99 1.31 -6.00 -26.21
CA ALA A 99 2.63 -6.28 -26.76
C ALA A 99 3.80 -6.13 -25.75
N ARG A 100 3.57 -5.49 -24.60
CA ARG A 100 4.56 -5.38 -23.52
C ARG A 100 4.63 -6.67 -22.70
N LEU A 101 3.53 -7.43 -22.66
CA LEU A 101 3.43 -8.67 -21.91
C LEU A 101 3.92 -9.86 -22.76
N LYS A 102 4.50 -10.84 -22.07
CA LYS A 102 4.91 -12.12 -22.66
C LYS A 102 4.41 -13.27 -21.82
N PRO A 103 3.98 -14.40 -22.41
CA PRO A 103 3.65 -15.58 -21.63
C PRO A 103 4.84 -16.03 -20.78
N LEU A 104 4.62 -16.23 -19.48
CA LEU A 104 5.66 -16.68 -18.56
C LEU A 104 5.97 -18.17 -18.82
N THR A 105 7.22 -18.48 -19.12
CA THR A 105 7.61 -19.84 -19.53
C THR A 105 7.36 -20.85 -18.40
N GLY A 106 6.65 -21.93 -18.70
CA GLY A 106 6.34 -22.99 -17.74
C GLY A 106 5.09 -22.74 -16.89
N TYR A 107 4.45 -21.58 -17.04
CA TYR A 107 3.21 -21.24 -16.36
C TYR A 107 2.09 -21.03 -17.39
N LYS A 108 0.92 -21.59 -17.12
CA LYS A 108 -0.23 -21.47 -18.01
C LYS A 108 -1.02 -20.22 -17.62
N ASP A 109 -1.39 -19.43 -18.63
CA ASP A 109 -2.26 -18.24 -18.47
C ASP A 109 -1.67 -17.15 -17.53
N VAL A 110 -0.35 -17.15 -17.36
CA VAL A 110 0.42 -16.12 -16.63
C VAL A 110 1.24 -15.31 -17.62
N PHE A 111 1.15 -13.98 -17.52
CA PHE A 111 1.81 -13.04 -18.43
C PHE A 111 2.77 -12.14 -17.66
N GLU A 112 3.99 -12.05 -18.13
CA GLU A 112 5.09 -11.31 -17.51
C GLU A 112 5.36 -9.99 -18.22
N LEU A 113 5.55 -8.94 -17.43
CA LEU A 113 6.12 -7.66 -17.80
C LEU A 113 7.48 -7.50 -17.12
N MET A 114 8.54 -7.34 -17.92
CA MET A 114 9.88 -7.08 -17.41
C MET A 114 10.16 -5.58 -17.40
N VAL A 115 10.45 -5.01 -16.23
CA VAL A 115 10.87 -3.60 -16.08
C VAL A 115 12.09 -3.53 -15.18
N ASP A 116 13.17 -2.91 -15.67
CA ASP A 116 14.43 -2.78 -14.93
C ASP A 116 14.94 -4.13 -14.35
N GLU A 117 14.82 -5.20 -15.14
CA GLU A 117 15.14 -6.61 -14.77
C GLU A 117 14.25 -7.24 -13.69
N ILE A 118 13.21 -6.54 -13.22
CA ILE A 118 12.20 -7.08 -12.32
C ILE A 118 11.02 -7.63 -13.12
N SER A 119 10.63 -8.85 -12.77
CA SER A 119 9.47 -9.55 -13.31
C SER A 119 8.22 -9.19 -12.51
N PHE A 120 7.22 -8.65 -13.22
CA PHE A 120 5.86 -8.52 -12.74
C PHE A 120 5.00 -9.50 -13.53
N ALA A 121 4.19 -10.29 -12.86
CA ALA A 121 3.29 -11.23 -13.51
C ALA A 121 1.83 -10.85 -13.26
N VAL A 122 0.98 -11.06 -14.26
CA VAL A 122 -0.47 -10.89 -14.17
C VAL A 122 -1.12 -12.18 -14.67
N SER A 123 -2.09 -12.70 -13.93
CA SER A 123 -2.87 -13.87 -14.36
C SER A 123 -4.36 -13.72 -14.07
N ALA A 124 -5.14 -14.38 -14.92
CA ALA A 124 -6.54 -14.64 -14.66
C ALA A 124 -6.67 -15.91 -13.82
N GLU A 125 -7.17 -15.76 -12.61
CA GLU A 125 -7.55 -16.87 -11.75
C GLU A 125 -9.01 -17.28 -11.99
N LYS A 126 -9.45 -18.36 -11.34
CA LYS A 126 -10.82 -18.84 -11.52
C LYS A 126 -11.87 -17.79 -11.10
N ASP A 127 -11.61 -17.09 -10.01
CA ASP A 127 -12.53 -16.14 -9.35
C ASP A 127 -11.97 -14.71 -9.26
N GLY A 128 -10.78 -14.45 -9.84
CA GLY A 128 -10.17 -13.13 -9.74
C GLY A 128 -8.95 -12.91 -10.62
N CYS A 129 -8.21 -11.85 -10.33
CA CYS A 129 -7.00 -11.47 -11.04
C CYS A 129 -5.86 -11.33 -10.03
N THR A 130 -4.67 -11.83 -10.37
CA THR A 130 -3.47 -11.56 -9.57
C THR A 130 -2.52 -10.61 -10.27
N THR A 131 -1.80 -9.82 -9.47
CA THR A 131 -0.55 -9.20 -9.86
C THR A 131 0.53 -9.60 -8.88
N ASP A 132 1.61 -10.18 -9.40
CA ASP A 132 2.67 -10.80 -8.63
C ASP A 132 4.00 -10.10 -8.90
N VAL A 133 4.78 -9.84 -7.85
CA VAL A 133 6.15 -9.34 -7.96
C VAL A 133 7.00 -9.91 -6.83
N MET A 134 8.27 -10.20 -7.10
CA MET A 134 9.16 -10.67 -6.05
C MET A 134 9.61 -9.48 -5.18
N PRO A 135 9.47 -9.52 -3.84
CA PRO A 135 9.80 -8.40 -2.98
C PRO A 135 11.31 -8.25 -2.74
N ASN A 136 12.12 -9.14 -3.29
CA ASN A 136 13.57 -9.18 -3.12
C ASN A 136 14.29 -9.65 -4.38
N ASP A 137 15.57 -9.31 -4.50
CA ASP A 137 16.46 -9.81 -5.53
C ASP A 137 16.73 -11.31 -5.26
N PRO A 138 16.47 -12.22 -6.22
CA PRO A 138 16.65 -13.65 -6.02
C PRO A 138 18.13 -14.09 -6.01
N LYS A 139 19.05 -13.24 -6.49
CA LYS A 139 20.50 -13.47 -6.53
C LYS A 139 21.16 -12.98 -5.25
N THR A 140 20.82 -11.76 -4.81
CA THR A 140 21.49 -11.13 -3.65
C THR A 140 20.71 -11.31 -2.34
N GLY A 141 19.41 -11.57 -2.41
CA GLY A 141 18.51 -11.57 -1.25
C GLY A 141 18.15 -10.17 -0.75
N GLU A 142 18.58 -9.12 -1.44
CA GLU A 142 18.25 -7.74 -1.09
C GLU A 142 16.76 -7.48 -1.21
N VAL A 143 16.14 -6.97 -0.15
CA VAL A 143 14.71 -6.65 -0.12
C VAL A 143 14.47 -5.32 -0.84
N PHE A 144 13.63 -5.34 -1.87
CA PHE A 144 13.24 -4.15 -2.64
C PHE A 144 12.21 -3.29 -1.91
N PHE A 145 11.29 -3.91 -1.18
CA PHE A 145 10.26 -3.22 -0.40
C PHE A 145 9.74 -4.07 0.75
N THR A 146 9.20 -3.40 1.77
CA THR A 146 8.55 -4.06 2.92
C THR A 146 7.03 -4.08 2.77
N LEU A 147 6.35 -4.94 3.54
CA LEU A 147 4.89 -4.93 3.64
C LEU A 147 4.34 -3.56 4.09
N ALA A 148 5.01 -2.89 5.04
CA ALA A 148 4.61 -1.57 5.52
C ALA A 148 4.64 -0.53 4.39
N GLN A 149 5.69 -0.55 3.56
CA GLN A 149 5.78 0.32 2.38
C GLN A 149 4.66 0.00 1.38
N LEU A 150 4.42 -1.28 1.06
CA LEU A 150 3.32 -1.67 0.16
C LEU A 150 1.96 -1.17 0.68
N THR A 151 1.65 -1.42 1.95
CA THR A 151 0.41 -0.94 2.59
C THR A 151 0.29 0.58 2.49
N GLN A 152 1.38 1.32 2.73
CA GLN A 152 1.40 2.77 2.59
C GLN A 152 1.05 3.21 1.16
N VAL A 153 1.63 2.58 0.13
CA VAL A 153 1.32 2.98 -1.27
C VAL A 153 -0.11 2.61 -1.67
N LEU A 154 -0.61 1.45 -1.23
CA LEU A 154 -2.00 1.07 -1.45
C LEU A 154 -2.97 2.09 -0.83
N GLN A 155 -2.71 2.53 0.40
CA GLN A 155 -3.51 3.59 1.05
C GLN A 155 -3.43 4.92 0.29
N LEU A 156 -2.25 5.29 -0.22
CA LEU A 156 -2.09 6.48 -1.06
C LEU A 156 -2.84 6.37 -2.40
N ALA A 157 -2.99 5.16 -2.95
CA ALA A 157 -3.76 4.86 -4.15
C ALA A 157 -5.28 4.75 -3.89
N GLY A 158 -5.73 4.86 -2.64
CA GLY A 158 -7.14 4.85 -2.27
C GLY A 158 -7.71 3.48 -1.88
N TYR A 159 -6.86 2.46 -1.72
CA TYR A 159 -7.25 1.18 -1.15
C TYR A 159 -7.49 1.34 0.35
N ILE A 160 -8.58 0.75 0.84
CA ILE A 160 -8.99 0.85 2.25
C ILE A 160 -8.73 -0.49 2.92
N GLU A 161 -7.88 -0.53 3.93
CA GLU A 161 -7.64 -1.74 4.71
C GLU A 161 -8.95 -2.26 5.34
N ASN A 162 -9.25 -3.53 5.12
CA ASN A 162 -10.46 -4.22 5.56
C ASN A 162 -10.17 -5.31 6.60
N GLY A 163 -9.00 -5.22 7.24
CA GLY A 163 -8.52 -6.16 8.26
C GLY A 163 -7.37 -7.04 7.77
N GLY A 164 -6.67 -7.64 8.72
CA GLY A 164 -5.58 -8.57 8.46
C GLY A 164 -6.02 -10.03 8.56
N VAL A 165 -5.64 -10.83 7.56
CA VAL A 165 -5.60 -12.28 7.70
C VAL A 165 -4.21 -12.60 8.20
N GLY A 166 -4.04 -12.72 9.52
CA GLY A 166 -2.73 -12.94 10.15
C GLY A 166 -1.90 -14.08 9.51
N PRO A 167 -0.66 -14.31 9.99
CA PRO A 167 0.27 -15.24 9.36
C PRO A 167 -0.41 -16.59 9.04
N HIS A 168 -0.36 -16.99 7.77
CA HIS A 168 -0.95 -18.26 7.33
C HIS A 168 0.03 -19.01 6.43
N GLN A 169 -0.09 -20.34 6.44
CA GLN A 169 0.77 -21.21 5.64
C GLN A 169 0.21 -21.36 4.24
N LYS A 170 1.05 -21.13 3.23
CA LYS A 170 0.76 -21.41 1.83
C LYS A 170 1.71 -22.48 1.33
N THR A 171 1.18 -23.56 0.78
CA THR A 171 2.01 -24.62 0.19
C THR A 171 2.57 -24.14 -1.13
N ILE A 172 3.90 -24.14 -1.24
CA ILE A 172 4.61 -23.79 -2.48
C ILE A 172 4.99 -25.05 -3.26
N THR A 173 5.46 -24.85 -4.50
CA THR A 173 5.98 -25.93 -5.35
C THR A 173 7.02 -26.74 -4.58
N HIS A 174 6.96 -28.08 -4.70
CA HIS A 174 7.73 -29.07 -3.94
C HIS A 174 7.28 -29.34 -2.49
N GLY A 175 6.11 -28.85 -2.07
CA GLY A 175 5.47 -29.28 -0.82
C GLY A 175 6.00 -28.60 0.45
N ASN A 176 6.88 -27.60 0.29
CA ASN A 176 7.29 -26.76 1.40
C ASN A 176 6.14 -25.80 1.77
N ALA A 177 5.98 -25.53 3.05
CA ALA A 177 5.04 -24.52 3.55
C ALA A 177 5.79 -23.19 3.74
N LEU A 178 5.22 -22.11 3.22
CA LEU A 178 5.70 -20.76 3.42
C LEU A 178 4.71 -19.98 4.27
N THR A 179 5.20 -19.31 5.31
CA THR A 179 4.38 -18.34 6.03
C THR A 179 4.25 -17.06 5.22
N VAL A 180 3.01 -16.67 4.98
CA VAL A 180 2.64 -15.41 4.33
C VAL A 180 1.81 -14.56 5.28
N LEU A 181 2.02 -13.25 5.22
CA LEU A 181 1.25 -12.24 5.92
C LEU A 181 0.14 -11.78 4.98
N GLY A 182 -1.11 -12.00 5.38
CA GLY A 182 -2.30 -11.62 4.62
C GLY A 182 -2.89 -10.30 5.09
N ILE A 183 -3.22 -9.41 4.17
CA ILE A 183 -4.01 -8.21 4.48
C ILE A 183 -5.11 -8.07 3.44
N ASP A 184 -6.34 -7.85 3.89
CA ASP A 184 -7.48 -7.59 3.03
C ASP A 184 -7.68 -6.08 2.87
N PHE A 185 -8.05 -5.67 1.66
CA PHE A 185 -8.34 -4.31 1.27
C PHE A 185 -9.65 -4.26 0.47
N ILE A 186 -10.35 -3.14 0.56
CA ILE A 186 -11.35 -2.73 -0.43
C ILE A 186 -10.64 -1.87 -1.47
N THR A 187 -10.77 -2.23 -2.75
CA THR A 187 -10.18 -1.48 -3.86
C THR A 187 -10.91 -0.16 -4.10
N PRO A 188 -10.32 0.80 -4.85
CA PRO A 188 -11.02 2.02 -5.24
C PRO A 188 -12.31 1.78 -6.04
N THR A 189 -12.41 0.62 -6.71
CA THR A 189 -13.59 0.19 -7.47
C THR A 189 -14.65 -0.51 -6.60
N GLY A 190 -14.30 -0.87 -5.36
CA GLY A 190 -15.20 -1.49 -4.38
C GLY A 190 -15.07 -3.02 -4.28
N ASP A 191 -14.12 -3.62 -4.98
CA ASP A 191 -13.84 -5.06 -4.93
C ASP A 191 -13.05 -5.42 -3.66
N LEU A 192 -13.07 -6.70 -3.28
CA LEU A 192 -12.19 -7.24 -2.25
C LEU A 192 -10.84 -7.62 -2.89
N MET A 193 -9.77 -7.05 -2.37
CA MET A 193 -8.39 -7.42 -2.71
C MET A 193 -7.68 -8.02 -1.50
N LYS A 194 -6.95 -9.11 -1.70
CA LYS A 194 -6.06 -9.71 -0.71
C LYS A 194 -4.60 -9.51 -1.12
N VAL A 195 -3.79 -9.06 -0.17
CA VAL A 195 -2.33 -9.01 -0.29
C VAL A 195 -1.75 -10.21 0.44
N ASP A 196 -0.97 -11.04 -0.26
CA ASP A 196 -0.10 -12.04 0.36
C ASP A 196 1.35 -11.56 0.27
N TYR A 197 2.02 -11.37 1.41
CA TYR A 197 3.44 -10.99 1.47
C TYR A 197 4.27 -12.06 2.20
N PRO A 198 5.42 -12.50 1.66
CA PRO A 198 6.24 -13.52 2.32
C PRO A 198 6.89 -13.01 3.60
N GLU A 199 6.59 -13.63 4.75
CA GLU A 199 7.05 -13.17 6.07
C GLU A 199 8.58 -13.07 6.18
N ASN A 200 9.29 -14.00 5.55
CA ASN A 200 10.73 -14.10 5.70
C ASN A 200 11.54 -13.36 4.64
N GLY A 201 10.95 -12.80 3.56
CA GLY A 201 11.71 -12.14 2.47
C GLY A 201 12.85 -12.95 1.82
N LEU A 202 13.08 -14.19 2.27
CA LEU A 202 14.26 -15.01 2.01
C LEU A 202 13.94 -16.22 1.12
N GLY A 203 12.83 -16.17 0.39
CA GLY A 203 12.38 -17.23 -0.51
C GLY A 203 12.10 -16.71 -1.91
N ARG A 204 12.08 -17.61 -2.90
CA ARG A 204 11.59 -17.32 -4.25
C ARG A 204 10.06 -17.30 -4.27
N TYR A 205 9.49 -16.39 -3.49
CA TYR A 205 8.04 -16.25 -3.39
C TYR A 205 7.62 -14.83 -3.70
N TYR A 206 6.51 -14.70 -4.41
CA TYR A 206 5.99 -13.44 -4.89
C TYR A 206 5.11 -12.80 -3.84
N THR A 207 5.19 -11.48 -3.71
CA THR A 207 4.09 -10.70 -3.18
C THR A 207 2.96 -10.73 -4.20
N THR A 208 1.76 -11.10 -3.76
CA THR A 208 0.58 -11.22 -4.61
C THR A 208 -0.48 -10.20 -4.21
N LEU A 209 -0.97 -9.43 -5.17
CA LEU A 209 -2.21 -8.66 -5.07
C LEU A 209 -3.30 -9.44 -5.80
N PHE A 210 -4.24 -10.05 -5.06
CA PHE A 210 -5.36 -10.81 -5.62
C PHE A 210 -6.65 -10.02 -5.48
N THR A 211 -7.30 -9.67 -6.59
CA THR A 211 -8.61 -9.01 -6.59
C THR A 211 -9.68 -9.99 -7.03
N LYS A 212 -10.71 -10.20 -6.20
CA LYS A 212 -11.84 -11.05 -6.54
C LYS A 212 -12.73 -10.34 -7.55
N LYS A 213 -12.94 -10.94 -8.72
CA LYS A 213 -13.72 -10.35 -9.83
C LYS A 213 -14.96 -11.15 -10.19
N TRP A 214 -14.93 -12.48 -10.00
CA TRP A 214 -15.99 -13.38 -10.47
C TRP A 214 -16.49 -14.28 -9.35
N PRO A 215 -17.77 -14.73 -9.42
CA PRO A 215 -18.37 -15.63 -8.44
C PRO A 215 -17.85 -17.06 -8.50
#